data_AF-A0A522FVI1-F1
#
_entry.id   AF-A0A522FVI1-F1
#
_cell.length_a   1.000
_cell.length_b   1.000
_cell.length_c   1.000
_cell.angle_alpha   90.00
_cell.angle_beta   90.00
_cell.angle_gamma   90.00
#
_symmetry.space_group_name_H-M   'P 1'
#
loop_
_entity.id
_entity.type
_entity.pdbx_description
1 polymer ?
#
loop_
_entity_poly.entity_id
_entity_poly.type
_entity_poly.pdbx_seq_one_letter_code
_entity_poly.pdbx_strand_id
1 'polypeptide(L)'
;MRQHILFGSYLVEKSIISAMDVIKARFVQLKNNRKIGELAQAKGFLTNDDILNILAIQEETRDKFGEIAVREKYLTKGQVEELLKEQEDNYIFFGEALVQIGAIAKEEVMKQLKEFNKLETQDSG
;
A
#
# COMPACT_ATOMS: atom_id res chain seq x y z
N MET A 1 14.16 24.10 -0.01
CA MET A 1 13.51 22.78 0.17
C MET A 1 13.12 22.29 -1.21
N ARG A 2 13.70 21.18 -1.70
CA ARG A 2 13.20 20.53 -2.92
C ARG A 2 11.89 19.84 -2.57
N GLN A 3 10.84 20.12 -3.33
CA GLN A 3 9.57 19.43 -3.18
C GLN A 3 9.66 18.16 -4.03
N HIS A 4 9.75 17.00 -3.40
CA HIS A 4 9.63 15.73 -4.09
C HIS A 4 8.19 15.67 -4.65
N ILE A 5 8.05 15.77 -5.96
CA ILE A 5 6.73 15.71 -6.60
C ILE A 5 6.24 14.26 -6.46
N LEU A 6 4.96 14.07 -6.17
CA LEU A 6 4.35 12.75 -6.17
C LEU A 6 3.83 12.45 -7.57
N PHE A 7 3.94 11.20 -8.02
CA PHE A 7 3.46 10.79 -9.35
C PHE A 7 1.99 11.18 -9.61
N GLY A 8 1.12 11.10 -8.59
CA GLY A 8 -0.27 11.54 -8.70
C GLY A 8 -0.41 13.04 -8.97
N SER A 9 0.37 13.88 -8.29
CA SER A 9 0.39 15.34 -8.50
C SER A 9 0.91 15.68 -9.89
N TYR A 10 1.97 15.01 -10.33
CA TYR A 10 2.51 15.15 -11.69
C TYR A 10 1.47 14.88 -12.78
N LEU A 11 0.66 13.81 -12.63
CA LEU A 11 -0.39 13.50 -13.60
C LEU A 11 -1.51 14.55 -13.61
N VAL A 12 -1.83 15.12 -12.45
CA VAL A 12 -2.83 16.20 -12.31
C VAL A 12 -2.32 17.50 -12.94
N GLU A 13 -1.06 17.87 -12.70
CA GLU A 13 -0.42 19.04 -13.31
C GLU A 13 -0.40 18.96 -14.84
N LYS A 14 -0.21 17.74 -15.39
CA LYS A 14 -0.33 17.48 -16.82
C LYS A 14 -1.77 17.37 -17.35
N SER A 15 -2.78 17.53 -16.49
CA SER A 15 -4.21 17.37 -16.83
C SER A 15 -4.56 16.00 -17.42
N ILE A 16 -3.80 14.95 -17.07
CA ILE A 16 -4.04 13.58 -17.54
C ILE A 16 -5.13 12.90 -16.71
N ILE A 17 -5.17 13.21 -15.40
CA ILE A 17 -6.20 12.75 -14.46
C ILE A 17 -6.68 13.93 -13.62
N SER A 18 -7.83 13.78 -12.95
CA SER A 18 -8.29 14.77 -11.97
C SER A 18 -7.76 14.48 -10.56
N ALA A 19 -7.78 15.48 -9.68
CA ALA A 19 -7.51 15.28 -8.25
C ALA A 19 -8.47 14.27 -7.61
N MET A 20 -9.71 14.19 -8.10
CA MET A 20 -10.69 13.22 -7.63
C MET A 20 -10.30 11.79 -8.02
N ASP A 21 -9.67 11.58 -9.17
CA ASP A 21 -9.20 10.26 -9.59
C ASP A 21 -8.03 9.78 -8.73
N VAL A 22 -7.16 10.69 -8.31
CA VAL A 22 -6.12 10.39 -7.31
C VAL A 22 -6.75 9.86 -6.03
N ILE A 23 -7.77 10.55 -5.51
CA ILE A 23 -8.48 10.14 -4.29
C ILE A 23 -9.13 8.76 -4.49
N LYS A 24 -9.86 8.55 -5.58
CA LYS A 24 -10.51 7.26 -5.89
C LYS A 24 -9.50 6.11 -6.00
N ALA A 25 -8.38 6.32 -6.70
CA ALA A 25 -7.35 5.31 -6.84
C ALA A 25 -6.65 5.00 -5.51
N ARG A 26 -6.46 6.00 -4.64
CA ARG A 26 -5.97 5.77 -3.26
C ARG A 26 -6.94 4.91 -2.46
N PHE A 27 -8.25 5.13 -2.58
CA PHE A 27 -9.24 4.27 -1.92
C PHE A 27 -9.18 2.82 -2.42
N VAL A 28 -9.04 2.61 -3.73
CA VAL A 28 -8.89 1.27 -4.31
C VAL A 28 -7.61 0.60 -3.80
N GLN A 29 -6.50 1.33 -3.78
CA GLN A 29 -5.23 0.85 -3.23
C GLN A 29 -5.34 0.48 -1.74
N LEU A 30 -5.98 1.32 -0.92
CA LEU A 30 -6.17 1.06 0.51
C LEU A 30 -7.02 -0.19 0.78
N LYS A 31 -8.06 -0.41 -0.04
CA LYS A 31 -8.92 -1.60 0.09
C LYS A 31 -8.21 -2.90 -0.24
N ASN A 32 -7.27 -2.86 -1.18
CA ASN A 32 -6.53 -4.03 -1.63
C ASN A 32 -5.28 -4.28 -0.79
N ASN A 33 -4.52 -3.23 -0.46
CA ASN A 33 -3.24 -3.32 0.26
C ASN A 33 -3.45 -3.33 1.78
N ARG A 34 -4.33 -4.22 2.24
CA ARG A 34 -4.72 -4.36 3.65
C ARG A 34 -3.51 -4.74 4.52
N LYS A 35 -3.53 -4.29 5.78
CA LYS A 35 -2.48 -4.67 6.75
C LYS A 35 -2.71 -6.10 7.25
N ILE A 36 -1.63 -6.78 7.68
CA ILE A 36 -1.70 -8.14 8.24
C ILE A 36 -2.75 -8.25 9.36
N GLY A 37 -2.83 -7.29 10.28
CA GLY A 37 -3.83 -7.29 11.35
C GLY A 37 -5.27 -7.24 10.84
N GLU A 38 -5.55 -6.46 9.80
CA GLU A 38 -6.89 -6.37 9.19
C GLU A 38 -7.28 -7.68 8.48
N LEU A 39 -6.31 -8.32 7.81
CA LEU A 39 -6.51 -9.63 7.19
C LEU A 39 -6.74 -10.72 8.25
N ALA A 40 -5.95 -10.70 9.32
CA ALA A 40 -6.07 -11.64 10.44
C ALA A 40 -7.43 -11.51 11.14
N GLN A 41 -7.92 -10.28 11.34
CA GLN A 41 -9.27 -10.04 11.85
C GLN A 41 -10.35 -10.56 10.90
N ALA A 42 -10.23 -10.29 9.60
CA ALA A 42 -11.23 -10.73 8.62
C ALA A 42 -11.35 -12.26 8.55
N LYS A 43 -10.27 -13.00 8.83
CA LYS A 43 -10.26 -14.46 8.93
C LYS A 43 -10.67 -14.99 10.30
N GLY A 44 -10.91 -14.12 11.28
CA GLY A 44 -11.21 -14.51 12.66
C GLY A 44 -10.00 -15.07 13.41
N PHE A 45 -8.78 -14.83 12.93
CA PHE A 45 -7.56 -15.24 13.63
C PHE A 45 -7.23 -14.33 14.81
N LEU A 46 -7.58 -13.05 14.72
CA LEU A 46 -7.37 -12.06 15.77
C LEU A 46 -8.66 -11.28 16.04
N THR A 47 -8.86 -10.94 17.31
CA THR A 47 -9.83 -9.93 17.72
C THR A 47 -9.23 -8.52 17.62
N ASN A 48 -10.06 -7.48 17.80
CA ASN A 48 -9.56 -6.11 17.91
C ASN A 48 -8.58 -5.96 19.08
N ASP A 49 -8.87 -6.58 20.21
CA ASP A 49 -8.05 -6.48 21.42
C ASP A 49 -6.68 -7.13 21.20
N ASP A 50 -6.63 -8.28 20.52
CA ASP A 50 -5.35 -8.92 20.17
C ASP A 50 -4.49 -8.02 19.28
N ILE A 51 -5.10 -7.36 18.29
CA ILE A 51 -4.41 -6.42 17.40
C ILE A 51 -3.86 -5.24 18.19
N LEU A 52 -4.65 -4.65 19.09
CA LEU A 52 -4.21 -3.54 19.93
C LEU A 52 -3.03 -3.94 20.83
N ASN A 53 -3.07 -5.13 21.42
CA ASN A 53 -1.97 -5.64 22.23
C ASN A 53 -0.68 -5.83 21.40
N ILE A 54 -0.78 -6.39 20.20
CA ILE A 54 0.38 -6.54 19.30
C ILE A 54 0.94 -5.18 18.88
N LEU A 55 0.07 -4.20 18.59
CA LEU A 55 0.47 -2.84 18.22
C LEU A 55 1.18 -2.11 19.37
N ALA A 56 0.72 -2.27 20.61
CA ALA A 56 1.38 -1.71 21.78
C ALA A 56 2.81 -2.24 21.92
N ILE A 57 2.99 -3.56 21.77
CA ILE A 57 4.33 -4.18 21.77
C ILE A 57 5.18 -3.67 20.59
N GLN A 58 4.58 -3.54 19.41
CA GLN A 58 5.28 -3.00 18.24
C GLN A 58 5.75 -1.56 18.44
N GLU A 59 4.98 -0.73 19.14
CA GLU A 59 5.37 0.65 19.46
C GLU A 59 6.58 0.68 20.40
N GLU A 60 6.61 -0.20 21.40
CA GLU A 60 7.69 -0.31 22.38
C GLU A 60 8.97 -0.91 21.80
N THR A 61 8.86 -2.01 21.04
CA THR A 61 10.02 -2.79 20.58
C THR A 61 10.46 -2.47 19.15
N ARG A 62 9.56 -1.91 18.33
CA ARG A 62 9.73 -1.72 16.87
C ARG A 62 9.89 -3.02 16.08
N ASP A 63 9.52 -4.16 16.66
CA ASP A 63 9.49 -5.44 15.95
C ASP A 63 8.37 -5.49 14.90
N LYS A 64 8.44 -6.44 13.97
CA LYS A 64 7.38 -6.62 12.97
C LYS A 64 6.14 -7.24 13.59
N PHE A 65 4.96 -6.76 13.19
CA PHE A 65 3.65 -7.23 13.66
C PHE A 65 3.52 -8.76 13.64
N GLY A 66 3.86 -9.40 12.51
CA GLY A 66 3.77 -10.86 12.38
C GLY A 66 4.75 -11.62 13.27
N GLU A 67 5.94 -11.08 13.51
CA GLU A 67 6.95 -11.68 14.41
C GLU A 67 6.47 -11.62 15.86
N ILE A 68 5.92 -10.48 16.29
CA ILE A 68 5.29 -10.31 17.61
C ILE A 68 4.11 -11.27 17.76
N ALA A 69 3.22 -11.34 16.77
CA ALA A 69 2.03 -12.20 16.82
C ALA A 69 2.40 -13.68 17.02
N VAL A 70 3.51 -14.14 16.44
CA VAL A 70 4.01 -15.51 16.66
C VAL A 70 4.67 -15.66 18.03
N ARG A 71 5.53 -14.71 18.42
CA ARG A 71 6.23 -14.74 19.72
C ARG A 71 5.25 -14.78 20.90
N GLU A 72 4.21 -13.94 20.83
CA GLU A 72 3.16 -13.82 21.84
C GLU A 72 2.03 -14.86 21.68
N LYS A 73 2.16 -15.78 20.72
CA LYS A 73 1.23 -16.90 20.46
C LYS A 73 -0.19 -16.50 20.03
N TYR A 74 -0.38 -15.27 19.56
CA TYR A 74 -1.64 -14.85 18.92
C TYR A 74 -1.85 -15.51 17.56
N LEU A 75 -0.77 -15.74 16.80
CA LEU A 75 -0.78 -16.43 15.52
C LEU A 75 0.26 -17.53 15.49
N THR A 76 -0.01 -18.58 14.72
CA THR A 76 1.02 -19.54 14.31
C THR A 76 1.86 -18.98 13.16
N LYS A 77 3.07 -19.50 12.98
CA LYS A 77 3.92 -19.14 11.84
C LYS A 77 3.21 -19.38 10.50
N GLY A 78 2.47 -20.49 10.38
CA GLY A 78 1.70 -20.83 9.18
C GLY A 78 0.58 -19.82 8.88
N GLN A 79 -0.12 -19.32 9.90
CA GLN A 79 -1.11 -18.27 9.71
C GLN A 79 -0.48 -16.95 9.26
N VAL A 80 0.70 -16.59 9.80
CA VAL A 80 1.41 -15.40 9.33
C VAL A 80 1.88 -15.55 7.88
N GLU A 81 2.41 -16.72 7.51
CA GLU A 81 2.80 -17.02 6.12
C GLU A 81 1.59 -16.96 5.16
N GLU A 82 0.43 -17.47 5.57
CA GLU A 82 -0.82 -17.37 4.81
C GLU A 82 -1.24 -15.91 4.60
N LEU A 83 -1.23 -15.10 5.68
CA LEU A 83 -1.62 -13.69 5.63
C LEU A 83 -0.67 -12.86 4.77
N LEU A 84 0.64 -13.13 4.84
CA LEU A 84 1.65 -12.47 4.01
C LEU A 84 1.44 -12.79 2.53
N LYS A 85 1.17 -14.06 2.21
CA LYS A 85 0.88 -14.47 0.84
C LYS A 85 -0.39 -13.78 0.30
N GLU A 86 -1.46 -13.74 1.10
CA GLU A 86 -2.69 -13.04 0.70
C GLU A 86 -2.46 -11.54 0.53
N GLN A 87 -1.65 -10.92 1.38
CA GLN A 87 -1.29 -9.51 1.24
C GLN A 87 -0.52 -9.25 -0.05
N GLU A 88 0.42 -10.11 -0.41
CA GLU A 88 1.21 -10.01 -1.65
C GLU A 88 0.34 -10.22 -2.88
N ASP A 89 -0.49 -11.26 -2.89
CA ASP A 89 -1.39 -11.62 -4.00
C ASP A 89 -2.42 -10.52 -4.32
N ASN A 90 -2.82 -9.74 -3.30
CA ASN A 90 -3.78 -8.65 -3.45
C ASN A 90 -3.14 -7.26 -3.59
N TYR A 91 -1.82 -7.13 -3.45
CA TYR A 91 -1.16 -5.84 -3.51
C TYR A 91 -1.31 -5.24 -4.92
N ILE A 92 -1.77 -3.99 -4.98
CA ILE A 92 -1.81 -3.22 -6.22
C ILE A 92 -1.00 -1.93 -6.11
N PHE A 93 -0.37 -1.59 -7.22
CA PHE A 93 0.31 -0.31 -7.36
C PHE A 93 -0.69 0.82 -7.64
N PHE A 94 -0.29 2.05 -7.33
CA PHE A 94 -1.16 3.21 -7.56
C PHE A 94 -1.53 3.39 -9.04
N GLY A 95 -0.59 3.09 -9.96
CA GLY A 95 -0.87 3.11 -11.40
C GLY A 95 -1.92 2.08 -11.81
N GLU A 96 -1.90 0.90 -11.23
CA GLU A 96 -2.91 -0.14 -11.47
C GLU A 96 -4.27 0.27 -10.92
N ALA A 97 -4.30 0.89 -9.74
CA ALA A 97 -5.53 1.44 -9.17
C ALA A 97 -6.16 2.51 -10.08
N LEU A 98 -5.34 3.39 -10.70
CA LEU A 98 -5.80 4.39 -11.66
C LEU A 98 -6.41 3.76 -12.93
N VAL A 99 -5.82 2.66 -13.42
CA VAL A 99 -6.36 1.89 -14.55
C VAL A 99 -7.69 1.23 -14.18
N GLN A 100 -7.76 0.62 -12.99
CA GLN A 100 -8.95 -0.08 -12.51
C GLN A 100 -10.18 0.84 -12.40
N ILE A 101 -9.98 2.10 -12.01
CA ILE A 101 -11.07 3.10 -11.94
C ILE A 101 -11.36 3.76 -13.30
N GLY A 102 -10.65 3.39 -14.36
CA GLY A 102 -10.81 3.95 -15.71
C GLY A 102 -10.29 5.38 -15.88
N ALA A 103 -9.45 5.87 -14.96
CA ALA A 103 -8.94 7.25 -15.01
C ALA A 103 -7.87 7.44 -16.11
N ILE A 104 -7.16 6.38 -16.47
CA ILE A 104 -6.03 6.41 -17.42
C ILE A 104 -5.80 5.01 -17.98
N ALA A 105 -5.39 4.90 -19.25
CA ALA A 105 -5.03 3.62 -19.85
C ALA A 105 -3.69 3.09 -19.31
N LYS A 106 -3.53 1.76 -19.28
CA LYS A 106 -2.32 1.11 -18.76
C LYS A 106 -1.06 1.56 -19.52
N GLU A 107 -1.16 1.68 -20.84
CA GLU A 107 -0.07 2.11 -21.71
C GLU A 107 0.36 3.54 -21.37
N GLU A 108 -0.60 4.42 -21.08
CA GLU A 108 -0.33 5.80 -20.72
C GLU A 108 0.28 5.91 -19.32
N VAL A 109 -0.16 5.10 -18.35
CA VAL A 109 0.51 5.00 -17.04
C VAL A 109 1.98 4.65 -17.20
N MET A 110 2.30 3.63 -18.00
CA MET A 110 3.68 3.19 -18.21
C MET A 110 4.53 4.26 -18.91
N LYS A 111 3.94 4.99 -19.87
CA LYS A 111 4.59 6.12 -20.53
C LYS A 111 4.89 7.26 -19.55
N GLN A 112 3.89 7.68 -18.77
CA GLN A 112 4.03 8.77 -17.81
C GLN A 112 4.98 8.41 -16.66
N LEU A 113 5.02 7.16 -16.20
CA LEU A 113 5.99 6.70 -15.22
C LEU A 113 7.43 6.81 -15.73
N LYS A 114 7.68 6.44 -17.00
CA LYS A 114 9.01 6.58 -17.61
C LYS A 114 9.43 8.04 -17.73
N GLU A 115 8.51 8.93 -18.09
CA GLU A 115 8.78 10.37 -18.16
C GLU A 115 9.03 10.96 -16.76
N PHE A 116 8.19 10.62 -15.78
CA PHE A 116 8.32 11.05 -14.40
C PHE A 116 9.66 10.64 -13.78
N ASN A 117 10.06 9.37 -13.94
CA ASN A 117 11.33 8.88 -13.41
C ASN A 117 12.54 9.58 -14.04
N LYS A 118 12.47 9.97 -15.32
CA LYS A 118 13.55 10.73 -15.97
C LYS A 118 13.75 12.10 -15.34
N LEU A 119 12.65 12.79 -15.03
CA LEU A 119 12.69 14.11 -14.38
C LEU A 119 13.37 14.03 -13.01
N GLU A 120 13.00 13.03 -12.19
CA GLU A 120 13.61 12.80 -10.87
C GLU A 120 15.12 12.48 -10.97
N THR A 121 15.55 11.77 -12.01
CA THR A 121 16.98 11.46 -12.22
C THR A 121 17.80 12.63 -12.78
N GLN A 122 17.21 13.55 -13.55
CA GLN A 122 17.93 14.67 -14.17
C GLN A 122 18.21 15.82 -13.21
N ASP A 123 17.41 15.98 -12.16
CA ASP A 123 17.59 17.02 -11.14
C ASP A 123 18.53 16.61 -10.00
N SER A 124 19.05 15.37 -10.03
CA SER A 124 19.99 14.81 -9.05
C SER A 124 21.46 14.86 -9.51
N GLY A 125 21.75 15.41 -10.70
CA GLY A 125 23.08 15.56 -11.29
C GLY A 125 23.65 16.97 -11.18
#